data_AF-A0A6L9JKA6-F1
#
_entry.id   AF-A0A6L9JKA6-F1
#
_cell.length_a   1.000
_cell.length_b   1.000
_cell.length_c   1.000
_cell.angle_alpha   90.00
_cell.angle_beta   90.00
_cell.angle_gamma   90.00
#
_symmetry.space_group_name_H-M   'P 1'
#
loop_
_entity.id
_entity.type
_entity.pdbx_description
1 polymer ?
#
loop_
_entity_poly.entity_id
_entity_poly.type
_entity_poly.pdbx_seq_one_letter_code
_entity_poly.pdbx_strand_id
1 'polypeptide(L)'
;MTVEHIPPSEQIYLLNQELVQNADSLAGPAITVGGQAVRYWVNTYLHKYSKDNLPNEVFITSVDVDYVTKRNNVENIARAFNVEPHYNNPLDFPSIAICLLTDKDTKTIKEHEGRLFSNPDNNDECNLVDIIDRPAGFEHDDLSGDKLYLNTERFMINAAPGSHELVRILNPIACIRSRLANIVNKVKDDIEVEKERIRSLMIPTYYFLLEKLEHEDFRTARKYVEDFGYLLQERSRRHCLVKYGIELHKVLESLQVNLSEHRDDYELPDMFLDEELRRMADHHKNQYIRLRAQLQLDQ
;
A
#
# COMPACT_ATOMS: atom_id res chain seq x y z
N MET A 1 29.94 -15.86 17.25
CA MET A 1 29.34 -14.65 16.64
C MET A 1 27.84 -14.83 16.73
N THR A 2 27.12 -13.86 17.27
CA THR A 2 25.65 -13.85 17.27
C THR A 2 25.17 -13.70 15.83
N VAL A 3 24.29 -14.59 15.40
CA VAL A 3 23.64 -14.49 14.09
C VAL A 3 22.71 -13.28 14.13
N GLU A 4 22.84 -12.38 13.17
CA GLU A 4 21.97 -11.22 13.04
C GLU A 4 20.84 -11.51 12.06
N HIS A 5 19.65 -11.00 12.37
CA HIS A 5 18.44 -11.21 11.56
C HIS A 5 17.97 -9.88 11.00
N ILE A 6 17.57 -9.88 9.73
CA ILE A 6 17.11 -8.68 9.04
C ILE A 6 15.70 -8.36 9.57
N PRO A 7 15.43 -7.16 10.10
CA PRO A 7 14.11 -6.80 10.59
C PRO A 7 13.10 -6.75 9.43
N PRO A 8 11.80 -7.05 9.66
CA PRO A 8 10.81 -7.15 8.58
C PRO A 8 10.68 -5.86 7.74
N SER A 9 10.88 -4.69 8.35
CA SER A 9 10.87 -3.41 7.62
C SER A 9 12.06 -3.24 6.68
N GLU A 10 13.17 -3.94 6.89
CA GLU A 10 14.35 -3.89 6.02
C GLU A 10 14.30 -4.99 4.96
N GLN A 11 13.74 -6.17 5.28
CA GLN A 11 13.61 -7.28 4.33
C GLN A 11 12.92 -6.83 3.03
N ILE A 12 11.85 -6.03 3.11
CA ILE A 12 11.14 -5.55 1.92
C ILE A 12 12.01 -4.66 1.02
N TYR A 13 12.87 -3.81 1.60
CA TYR A 13 13.76 -2.95 0.81
C TYR A 13 14.86 -3.78 0.13
N LEU A 14 15.43 -4.76 0.83
CA LEU A 14 16.46 -5.64 0.25
C LEU A 14 15.89 -6.51 -0.87
N LEU A 15 14.69 -7.08 -0.68
CA LEU A 15 14.01 -7.83 -1.75
C LEU A 15 13.68 -6.93 -2.94
N ASN A 16 13.11 -5.74 -2.74
CA ASN A 16 12.86 -4.82 -3.85
C ASN A 16 14.16 -4.33 -4.51
N GLN A 17 15.27 -4.23 -3.77
CA GLN A 17 16.58 -3.96 -4.34
C GLN A 17 17.06 -5.09 -5.25
N GLU A 18 16.92 -6.35 -4.85
CA GLU A 18 17.23 -7.50 -5.70
C GLU A 18 16.35 -7.52 -6.97
N LEU A 19 15.06 -7.18 -6.86
CA LEU A 19 14.18 -7.04 -8.02
C LEU A 19 14.62 -5.92 -8.96
N VAL A 20 14.99 -4.77 -8.42
CA VAL A 20 15.45 -3.60 -9.21
C VAL A 20 16.77 -3.92 -9.92
N GLN A 21 17.70 -4.61 -9.24
CA GLN A 21 18.97 -5.04 -9.83
C GLN A 21 18.80 -6.10 -10.93
N ASN A 22 17.72 -6.89 -10.87
CA ASN A 22 17.42 -7.95 -11.85
C ASN A 22 16.21 -7.60 -12.74
N ALA A 23 15.86 -6.32 -12.84
CA ALA A 23 14.58 -5.91 -13.40
C ALA A 23 14.42 -6.25 -14.89
N ASP A 24 15.52 -6.26 -15.65
CA ASP A 24 15.54 -6.68 -17.07
C ASP A 24 15.09 -8.13 -17.28
N SER A 25 15.16 -8.95 -16.23
CA SER A 25 14.71 -10.34 -16.28
C SER A 25 13.22 -10.49 -15.98
N LEU A 26 12.52 -9.46 -15.51
CA LEU A 26 11.11 -9.55 -15.14
C LEU A 26 10.23 -9.59 -16.40
N ALA A 27 9.27 -10.52 -16.42
CA ALA A 27 8.26 -10.64 -17.47
C ALA A 27 7.07 -9.68 -17.29
N GLY A 28 7.01 -8.96 -16.17
CA GLY A 28 5.98 -7.99 -15.85
C GLY A 28 6.16 -7.37 -14.47
N PRO A 29 5.19 -6.55 -14.01
CA PRO A 29 5.28 -5.86 -12.73
C PRO A 29 5.34 -6.83 -11.55
N ALA A 30 6.24 -6.57 -10.61
CA ALA A 30 6.25 -7.12 -9.26
C ALA A 30 5.79 -6.01 -8.30
N ILE A 31 4.60 -6.15 -7.74
CA ILE A 31 3.95 -5.07 -6.98
C ILE A 31 3.95 -5.45 -5.50
N THR A 32 4.67 -4.71 -4.67
CA THR A 32 4.62 -4.84 -3.21
C THR A 32 3.23 -4.47 -2.71
N VAL A 33 2.60 -5.35 -1.92
CA VAL A 33 1.26 -5.16 -1.35
C VAL A 33 1.25 -5.46 0.16
N GLY A 34 0.07 -5.61 0.75
CA GLY A 34 -0.05 -6.09 2.13
C GLY A 34 0.35 -5.04 3.17
N GLY A 35 0.70 -5.50 4.37
CA GLY A 35 1.13 -4.61 5.45
C GLY A 35 2.47 -3.92 5.16
N GLN A 36 3.33 -4.55 4.35
CA GLN A 36 4.59 -3.96 3.89
C GLN A 36 4.38 -2.68 3.06
N ALA A 37 3.37 -2.67 2.18
CA ALA A 37 3.02 -1.46 1.43
C ALA A 37 2.52 -0.33 2.35
N VAL A 38 1.73 -0.67 3.39
CA VAL A 38 1.30 0.31 4.40
C VAL A 38 2.50 0.91 5.12
N ARG A 39 3.42 0.06 5.59
CA ARG A 39 4.63 0.46 6.30
C ARG A 39 5.50 1.39 5.46
N TYR A 40 5.72 1.06 4.19
CA TYR A 40 6.49 1.89 3.26
C TYR A 40 5.94 3.33 3.24
N TRP A 41 4.64 3.52 3.02
CA TRP A 41 4.04 4.85 2.93
C TRP A 41 4.03 5.59 4.26
N VAL A 42 3.80 4.89 5.38
CA VAL A 42 3.94 5.49 6.70
C VAL A 42 5.37 6.01 6.91
N ASN A 43 6.38 5.22 6.53
CA ASN A 43 7.78 5.62 6.68
C ASN A 43 8.16 6.80 5.78
N THR A 44 7.70 6.80 4.53
CA THR A 44 7.92 7.91 3.57
C THR A 44 7.46 9.25 4.15
N TYR A 45 6.31 9.27 4.84
CA TYR A 45 5.75 10.48 5.43
C TYR A 45 5.85 10.54 6.96
N LEU A 46 6.72 9.73 7.59
CA LEU A 46 6.82 9.65 9.05
C LEU A 46 7.11 11.02 9.68
N HIS A 47 7.97 11.80 9.03
CA HIS A 47 8.35 13.15 9.45
C HIS A 47 7.20 14.18 9.39
N LYS A 48 6.07 13.84 8.77
CA LYS A 48 4.87 14.69 8.69
C LYS A 48 3.88 14.44 9.84
N TYR A 49 4.08 13.40 10.63
CA TYR A 49 3.26 13.12 11.80
C TYR A 49 3.67 14.01 12.97
N SER A 50 2.69 14.48 13.75
CA SER A 50 2.96 15.08 15.05
C SER A 50 3.38 14.01 16.07
N LYS A 51 4.14 14.41 17.09
CA LYS A 51 4.60 13.48 18.14
C LYS A 51 3.44 12.76 18.85
N ASP A 52 2.30 13.43 18.99
CA ASP A 52 1.11 12.89 19.67
C ASP A 52 0.23 12.02 18.76
N ASN A 53 0.56 11.90 17.48
CA ASN A 53 -0.22 11.16 16.49
C ASN A 53 0.65 10.18 15.68
N LEU A 54 1.72 9.68 16.27
CA LEU A 54 2.57 8.69 15.61
C LEU A 54 1.81 7.37 15.45
N PRO A 55 1.85 6.73 14.27
CA PRO A 55 1.35 5.39 14.07
C PRO A 55 1.98 4.41 15.06
N ASN A 56 1.18 3.52 15.64
CA ASN A 56 1.71 2.46 16.49
C ASN A 56 2.36 1.38 15.63
N GLU A 57 3.66 1.20 15.85
CA GLU A 57 4.54 0.24 15.18
C GLU A 57 3.99 -1.19 15.14
N VAL A 58 3.29 -1.62 16.20
CA VAL A 58 2.71 -2.97 16.29
C VAL A 58 1.66 -3.21 15.20
N PHE A 59 0.88 -2.18 14.81
CA PHE A 59 -0.19 -2.34 13.82
C PHE A 59 0.28 -2.17 12.38
N ILE A 60 1.34 -1.40 12.17
CA ILE A 60 1.88 -1.12 10.82
C ILE A 60 3.02 -2.05 10.42
N THR A 61 3.65 -2.74 11.38
CA THR A 61 4.61 -3.79 11.08
C THR A 61 3.90 -4.99 10.46
N SER A 62 4.52 -5.60 9.47
CA SER A 62 4.05 -6.80 8.79
C SER A 62 5.22 -7.75 8.68
N VAL A 63 5.04 -8.99 9.14
CA VAL A 63 6.00 -10.07 8.93
C VAL A 63 5.89 -10.58 7.50
N ASP A 64 4.64 -10.79 7.06
CA ASP A 64 4.31 -11.28 5.72
C ASP A 64 4.84 -10.33 4.65
N VAL A 65 5.54 -10.90 3.66
CA VAL A 65 5.96 -10.20 2.45
C VAL A 65 5.09 -10.67 1.30
N ASP A 66 4.24 -9.78 0.80
CA ASP A 66 3.31 -10.07 -0.28
C ASP A 66 3.69 -9.34 -1.57
N TYR A 67 3.74 -10.06 -2.68
CA TYR A 67 3.79 -9.47 -4.02
C TYR A 67 2.57 -9.85 -4.85
N VAL A 68 2.08 -8.91 -5.64
CA VAL A 68 1.18 -9.20 -6.75
C VAL A 68 1.99 -9.28 -8.04
N THR A 69 1.83 -10.37 -8.77
CA THR A 69 2.30 -10.48 -10.15
C THR A 69 1.51 -11.54 -10.93
N LYS A 70 1.77 -11.66 -12.22
CA LYS A 70 1.22 -12.74 -13.05
C LYS A 70 2.03 -14.02 -12.86
N ARG A 71 1.37 -15.18 -12.98
CA ARG A 71 1.99 -16.51 -12.80
C ARG A 71 3.25 -16.73 -13.65
N ASN A 72 3.31 -16.18 -14.87
CA ASN A 72 4.48 -16.30 -15.75
C ASN A 72 5.71 -15.50 -15.28
N ASN A 73 5.56 -14.59 -14.32
CA ASN A 73 6.64 -13.79 -13.75
C ASN A 73 7.19 -14.36 -12.42
N VAL A 74 6.53 -15.38 -11.84
CA VAL A 74 6.93 -16.00 -10.58
C VAL A 74 8.36 -16.54 -10.64
N GLU A 75 8.71 -17.26 -11.73
CA GLU A 75 10.07 -17.77 -11.94
C GLU A 75 11.12 -16.65 -12.00
N ASN A 76 10.77 -15.49 -12.56
CA ASN A 76 11.69 -14.37 -12.69
C ASN A 76 11.93 -13.69 -11.34
N ILE A 77 10.88 -13.52 -10.54
CA ILE A 77 10.97 -13.05 -9.15
C ILE A 77 11.80 -14.03 -8.31
N ALA A 78 11.49 -15.33 -8.35
CA ALA A 78 12.22 -16.34 -7.58
C ALA A 78 13.71 -16.40 -7.99
N ARG A 79 14.00 -16.27 -9.28
CA ARG A 79 15.38 -16.18 -9.78
C ARG A 79 16.10 -14.93 -9.27
N ALA A 80 15.43 -13.77 -9.27
CA ALA A 80 16.01 -12.53 -8.73
C ALA A 80 16.36 -12.69 -7.24
N PHE A 81 15.53 -13.42 -6.49
CA PHE A 81 15.76 -13.71 -5.07
C PHE A 81 16.74 -14.86 -4.80
N ASN A 82 17.16 -15.60 -5.83
CA ASN A 82 17.92 -16.84 -5.69
C ASN A 82 17.22 -17.94 -4.86
N VAL A 83 15.90 -18.10 -5.02
CA VAL A 83 15.08 -19.07 -4.27
C VAL A 83 14.29 -19.99 -5.21
N GLU A 84 13.72 -21.07 -4.67
CA GLU A 84 12.82 -21.97 -5.40
C GLU A 84 11.35 -21.56 -5.17
N PRO A 85 10.53 -21.40 -6.23
CA PRO A 85 9.11 -21.14 -6.09
C PRO A 85 8.32 -22.42 -5.85
N HIS A 86 7.40 -22.40 -4.88
CA HIS A 86 6.42 -23.45 -4.66
C HIS A 86 5.05 -22.99 -5.14
N TYR A 87 4.59 -23.53 -6.26
CA TYR A 87 3.29 -23.16 -6.82
C TYR A 87 2.15 -23.78 -6.04
N ASN A 88 1.17 -22.93 -5.71
CA ASN A 88 -0.10 -23.40 -5.17
C ASN A 88 -1.01 -23.92 -6.28
N ASN A 89 -1.99 -24.74 -5.86
CA ASN A 89 -3.03 -25.21 -6.76
C ASN A 89 -3.79 -23.98 -7.31
N PRO A 90 -4.06 -23.87 -8.62
CA PRO A 90 -4.84 -22.76 -9.16
C PRO A 90 -6.22 -22.53 -8.53
N LEU A 91 -6.74 -23.50 -7.78
CA LEU A 91 -8.00 -23.38 -7.02
C LEU A 91 -7.82 -22.72 -5.64
N ASP A 92 -6.59 -22.63 -5.12
CA ASP A 92 -6.26 -22.12 -3.78
C ASP A 92 -6.01 -20.60 -3.81
N PHE A 93 -6.99 -19.85 -4.35
CA PHE A 93 -6.94 -18.38 -4.37
C PHE A 93 -6.87 -17.80 -2.94
N PRO A 94 -6.17 -16.68 -2.73
CA PRO A 94 -5.56 -15.80 -3.73
C PRO A 94 -4.07 -16.09 -4.04
N SER A 95 -3.42 -17.02 -3.34
CA SER A 95 -1.99 -17.28 -3.48
C SER A 95 -1.68 -18.10 -4.74
N ILE A 96 -0.75 -17.63 -5.56
CA ILE A 96 -0.30 -18.30 -6.77
C ILE A 96 0.99 -19.11 -6.55
N ALA A 97 1.88 -18.64 -5.68
CA ALA A 97 3.11 -19.31 -5.31
C ALA A 97 3.66 -18.75 -4.00
N ILE A 98 4.39 -19.58 -3.27
CA ILE A 98 5.15 -19.20 -2.08
C ILE A 98 6.63 -19.40 -2.40
N CYS A 99 7.44 -18.40 -2.09
CA CYS A 99 8.90 -18.48 -2.15
C CYS A 99 9.44 -18.44 -0.72
N LEU A 100 9.94 -19.57 -0.23
CA LEU A 100 10.68 -19.60 1.02
C LEU A 100 12.02 -18.90 0.79
N LEU A 101 12.44 -18.02 1.69
CA LEU A 101 13.74 -17.33 1.62
C LEU A 101 14.88 -18.26 2.06
N THR A 102 14.94 -19.43 1.42
CA THR A 102 16.02 -20.40 1.46
C THR A 102 16.83 -20.25 0.19
N ASP A 103 18.12 -19.97 0.33
CA ASP A 103 19.01 -19.85 -0.82
C ASP A 103 19.05 -21.18 -1.58
N LYS A 104 18.80 -21.13 -2.89
CA LYS A 104 18.64 -22.34 -3.71
C LYS A 104 19.96 -23.12 -3.84
N ASP A 105 21.11 -22.48 -3.68
CA ASP A 105 22.43 -23.06 -3.90
C ASP A 105 22.99 -23.63 -2.59
N THR A 106 22.88 -22.89 -1.49
CA THR A 106 23.41 -23.33 -0.18
C THR A 106 22.42 -24.19 0.61
N LYS A 107 21.11 -24.11 0.28
CA LYS A 107 20.00 -24.72 1.02
C LYS A 107 19.90 -24.25 2.48
N THR A 108 20.44 -23.07 2.79
CA THR A 108 20.31 -22.41 4.10
C THR A 108 19.37 -21.21 4.01
N ILE A 109 18.98 -20.64 5.15
CA ILE A 109 18.27 -19.35 5.17
C ILE A 109 19.09 -18.35 4.35
N LYS A 110 18.42 -17.64 3.44
CA LYS A 110 19.04 -16.63 2.58
C LYS A 110 19.70 -15.57 3.45
N GLU A 111 20.90 -15.17 3.05
CA GLU A 111 21.74 -14.22 3.76
C GLU A 111 21.95 -12.96 2.90
N HIS A 112 22.04 -11.81 3.56
CA HIS A 112 22.53 -10.56 2.98
C HIS A 112 23.52 -9.92 3.95
N GLU A 113 24.78 -9.81 3.53
CA GLU A 113 25.86 -9.19 4.31
C GLU A 113 25.99 -9.75 5.75
N GLY A 114 25.95 -11.07 5.93
CA GLY A 114 26.05 -11.72 7.24
C GLY A 114 24.74 -11.74 8.05
N ARG A 115 23.64 -11.21 7.51
CA ARG A 115 22.32 -11.14 8.18
C ARG A 115 21.30 -12.02 7.48
N LEU A 116 20.46 -12.71 8.24
CA LEU A 116 19.52 -13.70 7.70
C LEU A 116 18.13 -13.12 7.43
N PHE A 117 17.52 -13.55 6.32
CA PHE A 117 16.08 -13.35 6.03
C PHE A 117 15.22 -14.34 6.84
N SER A 118 15.34 -14.29 8.17
CA SER A 118 14.57 -15.15 9.07
C SER A 118 13.15 -14.64 9.29
N ASN A 119 12.27 -15.55 9.68
CA ASN A 119 10.94 -15.21 10.17
C ASN A 119 11.09 -14.45 11.50
N PRO A 120 10.60 -13.20 11.62
CA PRO A 120 10.65 -12.40 12.84
C PRO A 120 9.98 -13.04 14.06
N ASP A 121 8.99 -13.91 13.86
CA ASP A 121 8.30 -14.63 14.92
C ASP A 121 9.02 -15.93 15.33
N ASN A 122 9.86 -16.48 14.44
CA ASN A 122 10.69 -17.64 14.70
C ASN A 122 12.02 -17.58 13.91
N ASN A 123 13.07 -17.10 14.57
CA ASN A 123 14.36 -16.84 13.94
C ASN A 123 15.08 -18.08 13.37
N ASP A 124 14.66 -19.28 13.77
CA ASP A 124 15.18 -20.56 13.27
C ASP A 124 14.61 -20.94 11.89
N GLU A 125 13.57 -20.23 11.43
CA GLU A 125 12.91 -20.45 10.14
C GLU A 125 13.22 -19.30 9.17
N CYS A 126 13.27 -19.59 7.87
CA CYS A 126 13.31 -18.54 6.86
C CYS A 126 11.98 -17.81 6.80
N ASN A 127 12.01 -16.52 6.50
CA ASN A 127 10.78 -15.82 6.14
C ASN A 127 10.28 -16.31 4.77
N LEU A 128 9.03 -16.01 4.47
CA LEU A 128 8.38 -16.39 3.22
C LEU A 128 7.92 -15.16 2.46
N VAL A 129 7.91 -15.30 1.14
CA VAL A 129 7.30 -14.35 0.22
C VAL A 129 6.08 -15.02 -0.39
N ASP A 130 4.89 -14.50 -0.11
CA ASP A 130 3.67 -14.93 -0.78
C ASP A 130 3.49 -14.12 -2.06
N ILE A 131 3.32 -14.82 -3.17
CA ILE A 131 2.95 -14.22 -4.44
C ILE A 131 1.47 -14.50 -4.63
N ILE A 132 0.67 -13.44 -4.67
CA ILE A 132 -0.77 -13.50 -4.79
C ILE A 132 -1.21 -12.97 -6.17
N ASP A 133 -2.38 -13.40 -6.62
CA ASP A 133 -2.96 -12.92 -7.87
C ASP A 133 -3.44 -11.47 -7.75
N ARG A 134 -4.08 -11.13 -6.62
CA ARG A 134 -4.59 -9.77 -6.35
C ARG A 134 -4.87 -9.53 -4.87
N PRO A 135 -4.79 -8.27 -4.41
CA PRO A 135 -5.21 -7.91 -3.06
C PRO A 135 -6.74 -7.86 -2.95
N ALA A 136 -7.26 -7.99 -1.73
CA ALA A 136 -8.69 -7.85 -1.49
C ALA A 136 -9.22 -6.50 -2.02
N GLY A 137 -10.39 -6.53 -2.66
CA GLY A 137 -11.05 -5.34 -3.19
C GLY A 137 -10.58 -4.89 -4.58
N PHE A 138 -9.72 -5.65 -5.25
CA PHE A 138 -9.25 -5.40 -6.61
C PHE A 138 -9.78 -6.46 -7.59
N GLU A 139 -10.05 -6.02 -8.81
CA GLU A 139 -10.32 -6.89 -9.95
C GLU A 139 -9.04 -7.14 -10.75
N HIS A 140 -9.04 -8.18 -11.60
CA HIS A 140 -7.85 -8.56 -12.40
C HIS A 140 -7.27 -7.39 -13.21
N ASP A 141 -8.13 -6.53 -13.77
CA ASP A 141 -7.70 -5.44 -14.64
C ASP A 141 -7.21 -4.22 -13.87
N ASP A 142 -7.45 -4.13 -12.55
CA ASP A 142 -7.10 -2.95 -11.75
C ASP A 142 -5.59 -2.78 -11.57
N LEU A 143 -4.81 -3.84 -11.77
CA LEU A 143 -3.34 -3.81 -11.68
C LEU A 143 -2.69 -4.06 -13.04
N SER A 144 -3.34 -3.58 -14.11
CA SER A 144 -2.87 -3.70 -15.49
C SER A 144 -3.14 -2.43 -16.31
N GLY A 145 -2.42 -2.25 -17.41
CA GLY A 145 -2.59 -1.08 -18.30
C GLY A 145 -2.51 0.25 -17.54
N ASP A 146 -3.39 1.20 -17.90
CA ASP A 146 -3.42 2.52 -17.26
C ASP A 146 -3.78 2.44 -15.75
N LYS A 147 -4.58 1.45 -15.35
CA LYS A 147 -4.97 1.28 -13.95
C LYS A 147 -3.82 0.82 -13.08
N LEU A 148 -2.81 0.13 -13.63
CA LEU A 148 -1.57 -0.16 -12.91
C LEU A 148 -0.98 1.14 -12.37
N TYR A 149 -0.76 2.13 -13.23
CA TYR A 149 -0.15 3.41 -12.86
C TYR A 149 -1.05 4.23 -11.92
N LEU A 150 -2.37 4.13 -12.06
CA LEU A 150 -3.31 4.77 -11.13
C LEU A 150 -3.27 4.16 -9.72
N ASN A 151 -3.02 2.86 -9.59
CA ASN A 151 -3.07 2.15 -8.31
C ASN A 151 -1.69 1.94 -7.66
N THR A 152 -0.61 2.26 -8.36
CA THR A 152 0.74 1.94 -7.88
C THR A 152 1.75 3.02 -8.23
N GLU A 153 2.80 3.13 -7.41
CA GLU A 153 3.99 3.92 -7.68
C GLU A 153 5.20 3.02 -7.93
N ARG A 154 6.29 3.60 -8.45
CA ARG A 154 7.58 2.90 -8.46
C ARG A 154 8.05 2.71 -7.02
N PHE A 155 8.60 1.54 -6.70
CA PHE A 155 9.25 1.34 -5.42
C PHE A 155 10.60 2.06 -5.43
N MET A 156 10.83 2.95 -4.47
CA MET A 156 12.07 3.72 -4.37
C MET A 156 13.03 3.06 -3.37
N ILE A 157 14.28 2.85 -3.80
CA ILE A 157 15.37 2.31 -2.96
C ILE A 157 16.52 3.30 -2.86
N ASN A 158 17.20 3.31 -1.72
CA ASN A 158 18.37 4.16 -1.45
C ASN A 158 19.68 3.50 -1.94
N ALA A 159 19.66 2.92 -3.15
CA ALA A 159 20.80 2.28 -3.79
C ALA A 159 20.76 2.53 -5.31
N ALA A 160 21.83 2.28 -6.06
CA ALA A 160 21.81 2.39 -7.52
C ALA A 160 21.61 1.01 -8.18
N PRO A 161 20.67 0.85 -9.14
CA PRO A 161 19.69 1.84 -9.60
C PRO A 161 18.59 2.10 -8.56
N GLY A 162 18.09 3.34 -8.45
CA GLY A 162 17.19 3.76 -7.34
C GLY A 162 15.73 3.34 -7.46
N SER A 163 15.31 2.87 -8.62
CA SER A 163 13.97 2.31 -8.86
C SER A 163 13.92 1.66 -10.25
N HIS A 164 12.84 0.91 -10.52
CA HIS A 164 12.53 0.40 -11.85
C HIS A 164 11.02 0.45 -12.11
N GLU A 165 10.59 0.57 -13.37
CA GLU A 165 9.16 0.71 -13.71
C GLU A 165 8.31 -0.53 -13.39
N LEU A 166 8.93 -1.71 -13.46
CA LEU A 166 8.32 -3.00 -13.14
C LEU A 166 8.36 -3.35 -11.64
N VAL A 167 9.17 -2.65 -10.84
CA VAL A 167 9.21 -2.87 -9.39
C VAL A 167 8.38 -1.77 -8.73
N ARG A 168 7.19 -2.16 -8.28
CA ARG A 168 6.13 -1.21 -7.93
C ARG A 168 5.59 -1.47 -6.53
N ILE A 169 4.78 -0.55 -6.04
CA ILE A 169 4.11 -0.63 -4.76
C ILE A 169 2.70 -0.07 -4.89
N LEU A 170 1.70 -0.70 -4.24
CA LEU A 170 0.36 -0.09 -4.13
C LEU A 170 0.49 1.30 -3.52
N ASN A 171 -0.13 2.31 -4.12
CA ASN A 171 -0.13 3.66 -3.56
C ASN A 171 -1.02 3.76 -2.30
N PRO A 172 -0.98 4.87 -1.52
CA PRO A 172 -1.73 4.97 -0.27
C PRO A 172 -3.24 4.78 -0.43
N ILE A 173 -3.82 5.29 -1.52
CA ILE A 173 -5.26 5.17 -1.83
C ILE A 173 -5.62 3.70 -2.05
N ALA A 174 -4.84 3.01 -2.87
CA ALA A 174 -4.99 1.59 -3.18
C ALA A 174 -4.77 0.70 -1.93
N CYS A 175 -3.83 1.09 -1.05
CA CYS A 175 -3.67 0.46 0.26
C CYS A 175 -4.94 0.59 1.11
N ILE A 176 -5.50 1.80 1.26
CA ILE A 176 -6.76 2.01 1.99
C ILE A 176 -7.89 1.17 1.39
N ARG A 177 -8.02 1.14 0.06
CA ARG A 177 -8.99 0.30 -0.65
C ARG A 177 -8.86 -1.17 -0.24
N SER A 178 -7.64 -1.71 -0.23
CA SER A 178 -7.40 -3.10 0.16
C SER A 178 -7.74 -3.37 1.62
N ARG A 179 -7.33 -2.51 2.56
CA ARG A 179 -7.63 -2.68 3.99
C ARG A 179 -9.12 -2.58 4.28
N LEU A 180 -9.83 -1.65 3.65
CA LEU A 180 -11.29 -1.56 3.75
C LEU A 180 -11.98 -2.82 3.22
N ALA A 181 -11.51 -3.37 2.09
CA ALA A 181 -12.04 -4.61 1.55
C ALA A 181 -11.78 -5.80 2.48
N ASN A 182 -10.62 -5.87 3.15
CA ASN A 182 -10.35 -6.90 4.14
C ASN A 182 -11.39 -6.90 5.27
N ILE A 183 -11.75 -5.72 5.79
CA ILE A 183 -12.75 -5.58 6.85
C ILE A 183 -14.16 -5.89 6.33
N VAL A 184 -14.55 -5.28 5.20
CA VAL A 184 -15.91 -5.41 4.64
C VAL A 184 -16.21 -6.84 4.21
N ASN A 185 -15.25 -7.50 3.56
CA ASN A 185 -15.41 -8.86 3.05
C ASN A 185 -14.99 -9.94 4.06
N LYS A 186 -14.53 -9.55 5.26
CA LYS A 186 -14.06 -10.45 6.32
C LYS A 186 -12.92 -11.37 5.85
N VAL A 187 -11.97 -10.82 5.09
CA VAL A 187 -10.80 -11.56 4.61
C VAL A 187 -9.76 -11.73 5.73
N LYS A 188 -9.66 -10.76 6.63
CA LYS A 188 -8.77 -10.79 7.79
C LYS A 188 -9.59 -10.73 9.07
N ASP A 189 -9.19 -11.52 10.06
CA ASP A 189 -9.88 -11.62 11.34
C ASP A 189 -9.54 -10.45 12.28
N ASP A 190 -8.31 -9.93 12.21
CA ASP A 190 -7.88 -8.80 13.02
C ASP A 190 -8.33 -7.46 12.42
N ILE A 191 -9.55 -7.09 12.77
CA ILE A 191 -10.14 -5.81 12.39
C ILE A 191 -9.39 -4.63 13.04
N GLU A 192 -8.77 -4.82 14.22
CA GLU A 192 -8.06 -3.72 14.89
C GLU A 192 -6.85 -3.26 14.09
N VAL A 193 -6.02 -4.22 13.68
CA VAL A 193 -4.86 -3.97 12.83
C VAL A 193 -5.26 -3.22 11.55
N GLU A 194 -6.33 -3.66 10.88
CA GLU A 194 -6.74 -3.05 9.61
C GLU A 194 -7.31 -1.62 9.80
N LYS A 195 -8.02 -1.34 10.90
CA LYS A 195 -8.46 0.04 11.23
C LYS A 195 -7.26 0.97 11.46
N GLU A 196 -6.29 0.53 12.24
CA GLU A 196 -5.11 1.31 12.58
C GLU A 196 -4.23 1.56 11.36
N ARG A 197 -4.11 0.57 10.46
CA ARG A 197 -3.47 0.75 9.16
C ARG A 197 -4.18 1.80 8.29
N ILE A 198 -5.52 1.79 8.23
CA ILE A 198 -6.28 2.81 7.48
C ILE A 198 -6.04 4.21 8.08
N ARG A 199 -6.10 4.35 9.41
CA ARG A 199 -5.81 5.63 10.09
C ARG A 199 -4.39 6.13 9.80
N SER A 200 -3.43 5.21 9.87
CA SER A 200 -2.02 5.47 9.57
C SER A 200 -1.75 5.76 8.08
N LEU A 201 -2.74 5.63 7.19
CA LEU A 201 -2.61 6.02 5.78
C LEU A 201 -3.23 7.39 5.50
N MET A 202 -3.90 8.04 6.46
CA MET A 202 -4.53 9.35 6.24
C MET A 202 -3.51 10.43 5.87
N ILE A 203 -2.43 10.54 6.65
CA ILE A 203 -1.35 11.51 6.38
C ILE A 203 -0.61 11.17 5.07
N PRO A 204 -0.18 9.92 4.83
CA PRO A 204 0.39 9.53 3.54
C PRO A 204 -0.51 9.85 2.35
N THR A 205 -1.81 9.58 2.45
CA THR A 205 -2.76 9.84 1.36
C THR A 205 -2.91 11.34 1.09
N TYR A 206 -2.96 12.16 2.13
CA TYR A 206 -3.00 13.62 1.98
C TYR A 206 -1.78 14.17 1.24
N TYR A 207 -0.56 13.82 1.69
CA TYR A 207 0.66 14.31 1.05
C TYR A 207 0.87 13.71 -0.34
N PHE A 208 0.51 12.44 -0.53
CA PHE A 208 0.53 11.82 -1.85
C PHE A 208 -0.36 12.57 -2.85
N LEU A 209 -1.58 12.94 -2.46
CA LEU A 209 -2.48 13.72 -3.32
C LEU A 209 -1.94 15.13 -3.61
N LEU A 210 -1.34 15.81 -2.62
CA LEU A 210 -0.68 17.09 -2.83
C LEU A 210 0.46 16.98 -3.83
N GLU A 211 1.36 16.01 -3.63
CA GLU A 211 2.51 15.81 -4.53
C GLU A 211 2.05 15.49 -5.96
N LYS A 212 0.97 14.73 -6.14
CA LYS A 212 0.39 14.50 -7.47
C LYS A 212 -0.16 15.78 -8.09
N LEU A 213 -0.83 16.63 -7.33
CA LEU A 213 -1.36 17.91 -7.83
C LEU A 213 -0.26 18.96 -8.09
N GLU A 214 0.87 18.86 -7.42
CA GLU A 214 2.03 19.75 -7.59
C GLU A 214 2.91 19.33 -8.79
N HIS A 215 3.16 18.03 -8.96
CA HIS A 215 4.20 17.56 -9.88
C HIS A 215 3.69 16.89 -11.16
N GLU A 216 2.43 16.46 -11.21
CA GLU A 216 1.84 15.84 -12.39
C GLU A 216 0.94 16.83 -13.14
N ASP A 217 0.64 16.53 -14.41
CA ASP A 217 -0.36 17.30 -15.13
C ASP A 217 -1.74 17.18 -14.45
N PHE A 218 -2.52 18.26 -14.47
CA PHE A 218 -3.80 18.33 -13.78
C PHE A 218 -4.75 17.17 -14.13
N ARG A 219 -4.78 16.70 -15.40
CA ARG A 219 -5.70 15.62 -15.79
C ARG A 219 -5.31 14.29 -15.15
N THR A 220 -4.02 14.04 -15.02
CA THR A 220 -3.49 12.85 -14.35
C THR A 220 -3.69 12.96 -12.84
N ALA A 221 -3.29 14.08 -12.24
CA ALA A 221 -3.42 14.33 -10.80
C ALA A 221 -4.89 14.21 -10.32
N ARG A 222 -5.82 14.82 -11.07
CA ARG A 222 -7.25 14.78 -10.80
C ARG A 222 -7.80 13.35 -10.68
N LYS A 223 -7.30 12.39 -11.46
CA LYS A 223 -7.75 10.99 -11.38
C LYS A 223 -7.51 10.38 -10.01
N TYR A 224 -6.40 10.72 -9.33
CA TYR A 224 -6.13 10.23 -7.98
C TYR A 224 -7.11 10.82 -6.95
N VAL A 225 -7.43 12.11 -7.07
CA VAL A 225 -8.43 12.77 -6.21
C VAL A 225 -9.81 12.15 -6.42
N GLU A 226 -10.19 11.92 -7.68
CA GLU A 226 -11.46 11.27 -8.03
C GLU A 226 -11.51 9.82 -7.53
N ASP A 227 -10.44 9.04 -7.70
CA ASP A 227 -10.36 7.66 -7.19
C ASP A 227 -10.53 7.62 -5.67
N PHE A 228 -9.89 8.54 -4.94
CA PHE A 228 -10.09 8.67 -3.49
C PHE A 228 -11.54 9.06 -3.15
N GLY A 229 -12.16 9.98 -3.89
CA GLY A 229 -13.58 10.31 -3.74
C GLY A 229 -14.51 9.11 -3.97
N TYR A 230 -14.28 8.35 -5.04
CA TYR A 230 -15.06 7.14 -5.35
C TYR A 230 -14.90 6.07 -4.27
N LEU A 231 -13.70 5.89 -3.74
CA LEU A 231 -13.42 5.00 -2.61
C LEU A 231 -14.32 5.32 -1.39
N LEU A 232 -14.53 6.60 -1.10
CA LEU A 232 -15.39 7.07 0.01
C LEU A 232 -16.89 7.03 -0.30
N GLN A 233 -17.27 6.91 -1.58
CA GLN A 233 -18.67 6.90 -2.00
C GLN A 233 -19.33 5.53 -1.84
N GLU A 234 -18.56 4.44 -1.90
CA GLU A 234 -19.08 3.08 -1.82
C GLU A 234 -19.80 2.83 -0.48
N ARG A 235 -21.04 2.31 -0.55
CA ARG A 235 -21.92 2.21 0.62
C ARG A 235 -21.31 1.37 1.74
N SER A 236 -20.84 0.16 1.43
CA SER A 236 -20.24 -0.78 2.40
C SER A 236 -19.04 -0.16 3.12
N ARG A 237 -18.11 0.43 2.37
CA ARG A 237 -16.90 1.11 2.86
C ARG A 237 -17.26 2.30 3.74
N ARG A 238 -18.19 3.15 3.31
CA ARG A 238 -18.66 4.29 4.09
C ARG A 238 -19.29 3.88 5.42
N HIS A 239 -20.08 2.80 5.44
CA HIS A 239 -20.62 2.27 6.71
C HIS A 239 -19.49 1.75 7.61
N CYS A 240 -18.49 1.08 7.04
CA CYS A 240 -17.31 0.61 7.76
C CYS A 240 -16.55 1.78 8.43
N LEU A 241 -16.26 2.85 7.66
CA LEU A 241 -15.58 4.04 8.16
C LEU A 241 -16.32 4.68 9.34
N VAL A 242 -17.64 4.87 9.22
CA VAL A 242 -18.45 5.47 10.28
C VAL A 242 -18.52 4.54 11.50
N LYS A 243 -18.77 3.25 11.29
CA LYS A 243 -18.86 2.24 12.37
C LYS A 243 -17.61 2.24 13.24
N TYR A 244 -16.44 2.44 12.64
CA TYR A 244 -15.16 2.39 13.33
C TYR A 244 -14.56 3.76 13.64
N GLY A 245 -15.29 4.85 13.38
CA GLY A 245 -14.81 6.20 13.69
C GLY A 245 -13.57 6.60 12.89
N ILE A 246 -13.49 6.22 11.62
CA ILE A 246 -12.38 6.57 10.72
C ILE A 246 -12.83 7.72 9.81
N GLU A 247 -12.23 8.88 10.00
CA GLU A 247 -12.66 10.13 9.37
C GLU A 247 -11.88 10.43 8.07
N LEU A 248 -11.84 9.48 7.12
CA LEU A 248 -11.10 9.67 5.85
C LEU A 248 -11.55 10.91 5.04
N HIS A 249 -12.78 11.38 5.22
CA HIS A 249 -13.27 12.61 4.60
C HIS A 249 -12.42 13.84 4.96
N LYS A 250 -11.76 13.84 6.13
CA LYS A 250 -10.84 14.91 6.54
C LYS A 250 -9.66 15.08 5.59
N VAL A 251 -9.24 14.03 4.88
CA VAL A 251 -8.18 14.15 3.87
C VAL A 251 -8.62 15.10 2.75
N LEU A 252 -9.85 14.98 2.26
CA LEU A 252 -10.40 15.88 1.23
C LEU A 252 -10.63 17.30 1.77
N GLU A 253 -11.13 17.43 3.01
CA GLU A 253 -11.30 18.75 3.65
C GLU A 253 -9.95 19.47 3.80
N SER A 254 -8.94 18.80 4.34
CA SER A 254 -7.60 19.35 4.49
C SER A 254 -6.96 19.68 3.14
N LEU A 255 -7.15 18.81 2.13
CA LEU A 255 -6.65 19.06 0.78
C LEU A 255 -7.28 20.32 0.19
N GLN A 256 -8.60 20.48 0.30
CA GLN A 256 -9.30 21.65 -0.20
C GLN A 256 -8.85 22.95 0.49
N VAL A 257 -8.73 22.92 1.82
CA VAL A 257 -8.27 24.08 2.60
C VAL A 257 -6.84 24.47 2.19
N ASN A 258 -5.91 23.51 2.18
CA ASN A 258 -4.51 23.80 1.88
C ASN A 258 -4.33 24.39 0.47
N LEU A 259 -4.94 23.77 -0.56
CA LEU A 259 -4.87 24.26 -1.94
C LEU A 259 -5.54 25.63 -2.11
N SER A 260 -6.55 25.95 -1.30
CA SER A 260 -7.20 27.26 -1.34
C SER A 260 -6.33 28.35 -0.71
N GLU A 261 -5.67 28.05 0.40
CA GLU A 261 -4.76 28.97 1.11
C GLU A 261 -3.46 29.22 0.34
N HIS A 262 -3.01 28.22 -0.42
CA HIS A 262 -1.76 28.23 -1.17
C HIS A 262 -2.01 28.18 -2.69
N ARG A 263 -3.08 28.82 -3.16
CA ARG A 263 -3.52 28.73 -4.58
C ARG A 263 -2.41 29.03 -5.57
N ASP A 264 -1.57 30.01 -5.26
CA ASP A 264 -0.49 30.47 -6.15
C ASP A 264 0.65 29.45 -6.30
N ASP A 265 0.72 28.43 -5.43
CA ASP A 265 1.74 27.39 -5.46
C ASP A 265 1.38 26.24 -6.43
N TYR A 266 0.16 26.21 -6.98
CA TYR A 266 -0.32 25.11 -7.82
C TYR A 266 -0.95 25.59 -9.14
N GLU A 267 -0.66 24.88 -10.24
CA GLU A 267 -1.28 25.13 -11.55
C GLU A 267 -2.65 24.43 -11.68
N LEU A 268 -3.61 24.81 -10.84
CA LEU A 268 -4.94 24.19 -10.78
C LEU A 268 -6.04 25.11 -11.34
N PRO A 269 -7.04 24.59 -12.06
CA PRO A 269 -8.19 25.39 -12.48
C PRO A 269 -9.05 25.85 -11.29
N ASP A 270 -9.41 27.14 -11.25
CA ASP A 270 -10.29 27.71 -10.21
C ASP A 270 -11.59 26.91 -10.05
N MET A 271 -12.21 26.49 -11.16
CA MET A 271 -13.44 25.69 -11.13
C MET A 271 -13.26 24.36 -10.38
N PHE A 272 -12.10 23.72 -10.52
CA PHE A 272 -11.82 22.49 -9.78
C PHE A 272 -11.72 22.75 -8.28
N LEU A 273 -10.97 23.77 -7.88
CA LEU A 273 -10.71 24.08 -6.48
C LEU A 273 -11.96 24.64 -5.76
N ASP A 274 -12.60 25.65 -6.36
CA ASP A 274 -13.69 26.40 -5.76
C ASP A 274 -15.03 25.67 -5.85
N GLU A 275 -15.22 24.80 -6.84
CA GLU A 275 -16.47 24.07 -6.98
C GLU A 275 -16.32 22.58 -6.76
N GLU A 276 -15.53 21.90 -7.59
CA GLU A 276 -15.55 20.44 -7.64
C GLU A 276 -14.99 19.81 -6.36
N LEU A 277 -13.77 20.18 -5.95
CA LEU A 277 -13.11 19.66 -4.76
C LEU A 277 -13.86 20.06 -3.48
N ARG A 278 -14.29 21.32 -3.39
CA ARG A 278 -15.12 21.79 -2.27
C ARG A 278 -16.42 20.99 -2.14
N ARG A 279 -17.17 20.83 -3.23
CA ARG A 279 -18.41 20.03 -3.22
C ARG A 279 -18.14 18.58 -2.85
N MET A 280 -17.03 18.00 -3.31
CA MET A 280 -16.64 16.63 -2.97
C MET A 280 -16.34 16.49 -1.47
N ALA A 281 -15.52 17.39 -0.92
CA ALA A 281 -15.19 17.41 0.52
C ALA A 281 -16.45 17.58 1.39
N ASP A 282 -17.29 18.57 1.08
CA ASP A 282 -18.55 18.82 1.77
C ASP A 282 -19.50 17.62 1.69
N HIS A 283 -19.60 16.99 0.52
CA HIS A 283 -20.44 15.82 0.33
C HIS A 283 -20.03 14.68 1.27
N HIS A 284 -18.74 14.30 1.27
CA HIS A 284 -18.27 13.17 2.07
C HIS A 284 -18.35 13.44 3.57
N LYS A 285 -18.04 14.67 4.01
CA LYS A 285 -18.24 15.11 5.40
C LYS A 285 -19.69 14.97 5.84
N ASN A 286 -20.61 15.53 5.07
CA ASN A 286 -22.03 15.50 5.40
C ASN A 286 -22.61 14.09 5.41
N GLN A 287 -22.17 13.22 4.49
CA GLN A 287 -22.55 11.81 4.51
C GLN A 287 -22.03 11.08 5.76
N TYR A 288 -20.80 11.35 6.17
CA TYR A 288 -20.23 10.78 7.40
C TYR A 288 -21.02 11.20 8.63
N ILE A 289 -21.26 12.51 8.83
CA ILE A 289 -22.02 13.05 9.95
C ILE A 289 -23.44 12.45 10.00
N ARG A 290 -24.12 12.42 8.85
CA ARG A 290 -25.48 11.86 8.75
C ARG A 290 -25.52 10.39 9.15
N LEU A 291 -24.61 9.57 8.62
CA LEU A 291 -24.58 8.14 8.94
C LEU A 291 -24.19 7.90 10.40
N ARG A 292 -23.27 8.68 10.96
CA ARG A 292 -22.89 8.59 12.38
C ARG A 292 -24.10 8.83 13.29
N ALA A 293 -24.87 9.88 13.01
CA ALA A 293 -26.10 10.18 13.74
C ALA A 293 -27.16 9.07 13.60
N GLN A 294 -27.30 8.48 12.40
CA GLN A 294 -28.23 7.38 12.15
C GLN A 294 -27.86 6.10 12.91
N LEU A 295 -26.57 5.81 13.06
CA LEU A 295 -26.08 4.64 13.76
C LEU A 295 -26.08 4.80 15.29
N GLN A 296 -26.52 5.95 15.82
CA GLN A 296 -26.54 6.27 17.25
C GLN A 296 -25.17 6.09 17.92
N LEU A 297 -24.08 6.30 17.18
CA LEU A 297 -22.71 6.16 17.71
C LEU A 297 -22.28 7.32 18.60
N ASP A 298 -23.24 8.06 19.14
CA ASP A 298 -23.06 9.03 20.22
C ASP A 298 -24.10 8.70 21.33
N GLN A 299 -23.81 7.62 22.06
CA GLN A 299 -24.15 7.37 23.47
C GLN A 299 -22.94 6.74 24.15
#